data_AF-A0A251XLG7-F1
#
_entry.id   AF-A0A251XLG7-F1
#
_cell.length_a   1.000
_cell.length_b   1.000
_cell.length_c   1.000
_cell.angle_alpha   90.00
_cell.angle_beta   90.00
_cell.angle_gamma   90.00
#
_symmetry.space_group_name_H-M   'P 1'
#
loop_
_entity.id
_entity.type
_entity.pdbx_description
1 polymer ?
#
loop_
_entity_poly.entity_id
_entity_poly.type
_entity_poly.pdbx_seq_one_letter_code
_entity_poly.pdbx_strand_id
1 'polypeptide(L)'
;MTADASLAAHAVRPPARGIMSRPWLAFALCHLWLITLNLIGPTSALGDVTGIYRIWMQEGMTGRGWVGVDLPWVYPILAAVPMLISLLGGTVFFGTVWLALITLLDAAAFALLLRIRRGRGLAPAAWWLGFLVALGPISLGRIDAVTVPLALAGLVVLATRPALASALLTVGAWVKVWPAALLLTAVIARRGLARGTVVATSLGTTAVVVAGSLALGSGANVLGFVGQQTGRGLQVESTAALYQLWRIVGGDERYRVYDDLGIITFQVAGPGVDAVAAALTPIMVGVVLVVTLLGIRAHHRGASPRR
;
A
#
# COMPACT_ATOMS: atom_id res chain seq x y z
N MET A 1 35.01 -46.05 -17.83
CA MET A 1 33.91 -45.07 -17.65
C MET A 1 34.44 -43.93 -16.80
N THR A 2 34.79 -42.83 -17.46
CA THR A 2 35.46 -41.66 -16.86
C THR A 2 34.46 -40.80 -16.08
N ALA A 3 34.93 -40.17 -15.01
CA ALA A 3 34.17 -39.37 -14.06
C ALA A 3 33.44 -38.14 -14.67
N ASP A 4 33.71 -37.82 -15.93
CA ASP A 4 33.13 -36.67 -16.66
C ASP A 4 31.66 -36.82 -17.06
N ALA A 5 31.12 -38.04 -17.10
CA ALA A 5 29.72 -38.24 -17.50
C ALA A 5 28.69 -37.86 -16.42
N SER A 6 29.10 -37.73 -15.15
CA SER A 6 28.18 -37.48 -14.02
C SER A 6 27.89 -36.00 -13.76
N LEU A 7 28.74 -35.08 -14.27
CA LEU A 7 28.61 -33.64 -14.07
C LEU A 7 27.67 -32.96 -15.09
N ALA A 8 27.31 -33.64 -16.17
CA ALA A 8 26.36 -33.14 -17.18
C ALA A 8 24.87 -33.23 -16.74
N ALA A 9 24.57 -33.96 -15.66
CA ALA A 9 23.18 -34.25 -15.26
C ALA A 9 22.48 -33.12 -14.47
N HIS A 10 23.18 -32.03 -14.12
CA HIS A 10 22.62 -30.91 -13.36
C HIS A 10 22.56 -29.59 -14.15
N ALA A 11 22.66 -29.65 -15.48
CA ALA A 11 22.33 -28.50 -16.31
C ALA A 11 20.87 -28.10 -16.05
N VAL A 12 20.69 -26.96 -15.37
CA VAL A 12 19.39 -26.30 -15.19
C VAL A 12 18.81 -26.08 -16.57
N ARG A 13 17.93 -26.99 -17.02
CA ARG A 13 17.25 -26.84 -18.30
C ARG A 13 16.49 -25.51 -18.24
N PRO A 14 16.72 -24.57 -19.16
CA PRO A 14 15.92 -23.37 -19.21
C PRO A 14 14.46 -23.82 -19.38
N PRO A 15 13.51 -23.27 -18.59
CA PRO A 15 12.11 -23.65 -18.73
C PRO A 15 11.68 -23.42 -20.17
N ALA A 16 11.03 -24.42 -20.77
CA ALA A 16 10.53 -24.33 -22.14
C ALA A 16 9.74 -23.04 -22.33
N ARG A 17 10.04 -22.29 -23.40
CA ARG A 17 9.46 -20.95 -23.68
C ARG A 17 7.93 -20.89 -23.54
N GLY A 18 7.22 -22.00 -23.79
CA GLY A 18 5.76 -22.10 -23.66
C GLY A 18 5.19 -22.22 -22.23
N ILE A 19 6.00 -22.52 -21.21
CA ILE A 19 5.54 -22.56 -19.81
C ILE A 19 5.54 -21.15 -19.20
N MET A 20 6.45 -20.29 -19.67
CA MET A 20 6.54 -18.91 -19.21
C MET A 20 5.43 -18.03 -19.83
N SER A 21 4.89 -18.38 -20.99
CA SER A 21 3.85 -17.58 -21.67
C SER A 21 2.47 -17.63 -20.99
N ARG A 22 2.09 -18.76 -20.38
CA ARG A 22 0.74 -18.92 -19.79
C ARG A 22 0.48 -18.03 -18.56
N PRO A 23 1.38 -17.91 -17.56
CA PRO A 23 1.16 -17.04 -16.42
C PRO A 23 1.12 -15.55 -16.80
N TRP A 24 1.95 -15.13 -17.76
CA TRP A 24 1.94 -13.75 -18.25
C TRP A 24 0.70 -13.43 -19.09
N LEU A 25 0.16 -14.40 -19.83
CA LEU A 25 -1.15 -14.25 -20.46
C LEU A 25 -2.26 -14.07 -19.41
N ALA A 26 -2.26 -14.87 -18.33
CA ALA A 26 -3.21 -14.70 -17.25
C ALA A 26 -3.08 -13.33 -16.57
N PHE A 27 -1.86 -12.85 -16.34
CA PHE A 27 -1.59 -11.51 -15.84
C PHE A 27 -2.17 -10.42 -16.77
N ALA A 28 -1.90 -10.53 -18.07
CA ALA A 28 -2.38 -9.57 -19.07
C ALA A 28 -3.91 -9.54 -19.15
N LEU A 29 -4.57 -10.70 -19.16
CA LEU A 29 -6.04 -10.79 -19.16
C LEU A 29 -6.65 -10.22 -17.87
N CYS A 30 -6.05 -10.52 -16.71
CA CYS A 30 -6.44 -9.95 -15.43
C CYS A 30 -6.37 -8.41 -15.45
N HIS A 31 -5.26 -7.85 -15.89
CA HIS A 31 -5.08 -6.39 -15.92
C HIS A 31 -5.94 -5.73 -16.99
N LEU A 32 -6.09 -6.34 -18.17
CA LEU A 32 -7.00 -5.85 -19.20
C LEU A 32 -8.41 -5.71 -18.65
N TRP A 33 -8.93 -6.75 -17.99
CA TRP A 33 -10.25 -6.73 -17.38
C TRP A 33 -10.38 -5.64 -16.31
N LEU A 34 -9.43 -5.54 -15.38
CA LEU A 34 -9.44 -4.51 -14.32
C LEU A 34 -9.32 -3.08 -14.87
N ILE A 35 -8.51 -2.87 -15.91
CA ILE A 35 -8.38 -1.59 -16.62
C ILE A 35 -9.69 -1.23 -17.30
N THR A 36 -10.31 -2.17 -18.02
CA THR A 36 -11.62 -1.96 -18.65
C THR A 36 -12.67 -1.54 -17.62
N LEU A 37 -12.72 -2.20 -16.46
CA LEU A 37 -13.64 -1.83 -15.39
C LEU A 37 -13.37 -0.43 -14.80
N ASN A 38 -12.10 0.00 -14.72
CA ASN A 38 -11.76 1.36 -14.28
C ASN A 38 -12.11 2.44 -15.31
N LEU A 39 -11.96 2.15 -16.60
CA LEU A 39 -12.14 3.16 -17.66
C LEU A 39 -13.59 3.32 -18.11
N ILE A 40 -14.32 2.21 -18.21
CA ILE A 40 -15.68 2.20 -18.78
C ILE A 40 -16.68 1.38 -17.96
N GLY A 41 -16.26 0.79 -16.84
CA GLY A 41 -17.15 0.06 -15.95
C GLY A 41 -18.05 0.99 -15.14
N PRO A 42 -19.10 0.47 -14.50
CA PRO A 42 -20.06 1.26 -13.71
C PRO A 42 -19.51 1.71 -12.34
N THR A 43 -18.20 1.65 -12.13
CA THR A 43 -17.57 1.89 -10.83
C THR A 43 -16.87 3.24 -10.80
N SER A 44 -16.84 3.88 -9.64
CA SER A 44 -16.04 5.10 -9.39
C SER A 44 -14.65 4.80 -8.84
N ALA A 45 -14.12 3.59 -9.07
CA ALA A 45 -12.86 3.13 -8.46
C ALA A 45 -11.64 3.99 -8.83
N LEU A 46 -11.62 4.57 -10.04
CA LEU A 46 -10.58 5.50 -10.48
C LEU A 46 -10.81 6.95 -10.00
N GLY A 47 -11.90 7.18 -9.25
CA GLY A 47 -12.34 8.49 -8.78
C GLY A 47 -11.28 9.22 -7.96
N ASP A 48 -10.57 8.54 -7.06
CA ASP A 48 -9.46 9.15 -6.31
C ASP A 48 -8.36 9.66 -7.26
N VAL A 49 -7.98 8.84 -8.25
CA VAL A 49 -6.90 9.15 -9.20
C VAL A 49 -7.26 10.33 -10.09
N THR A 50 -8.43 10.28 -10.72
CA THR A 50 -8.85 11.33 -11.65
C THR A 50 -9.43 12.54 -10.95
N GLY A 51 -10.12 12.36 -9.82
CA GLY A 51 -10.84 13.41 -9.12
C GLY A 51 -10.05 14.12 -8.04
N ILE A 52 -9.10 13.45 -7.39
CA ILE A 52 -8.39 13.99 -6.23
C ILE A 52 -6.90 14.16 -6.55
N TYR A 53 -6.22 13.07 -6.92
CA TYR A 53 -4.77 13.07 -7.13
C TYR A 53 -4.38 14.00 -8.27
N ARG A 54 -5.13 13.93 -9.39
CA ARG A 54 -4.95 14.84 -10.52
C ARG A 54 -5.10 16.31 -10.09
N ILE A 55 -6.12 16.63 -9.31
CA ILE A 55 -6.40 18.01 -8.87
C ILE A 55 -5.24 18.52 -8.01
N TRP A 56 -4.79 17.77 -7.00
CA TRP A 56 -3.64 18.19 -6.19
C TRP A 56 -2.39 18.47 -7.01
N MET A 57 -2.10 17.63 -8.01
CA MET A 57 -0.93 17.84 -8.88
C MET A 57 -1.12 19.06 -9.79
N GLN A 58 -2.32 19.28 -10.31
CA GLN A 58 -2.66 20.46 -11.11
C GLN A 58 -2.55 21.76 -10.29
N GLU A 59 -3.06 21.74 -9.06
CA GLU A 59 -3.02 22.90 -8.16
C GLU A 59 -1.58 23.33 -7.88
N GLY A 60 -0.70 22.37 -7.59
CA GLY A 60 0.74 22.60 -7.45
C GLY A 60 1.37 23.25 -8.69
N MET A 61 1.03 22.75 -9.90
CA MET A 61 1.53 23.36 -11.15
C MET A 61 1.02 24.78 -11.39
N THR A 62 -0.20 25.09 -10.94
CA THR A 62 -0.82 26.41 -11.13
C THR A 62 -0.45 27.44 -10.06
N GLY A 63 0.49 27.11 -9.16
CA GLY A 63 0.95 28.01 -8.10
C GLY A 63 -0.01 28.12 -6.91
N ARG A 64 -0.96 27.18 -6.77
CA ARG A 64 -1.88 27.12 -5.61
C ARG A 64 -1.30 26.38 -4.39
N GLY A 65 -0.06 25.90 -4.52
CA GLY A 65 0.68 25.20 -3.48
C GLY A 65 0.73 23.69 -3.70
N TRP A 66 1.87 23.10 -3.35
CA TRP A 66 2.10 21.66 -3.40
C TRP A 66 1.69 21.01 -2.07
N VAL A 67 0.80 20.03 -2.15
CA VAL A 67 0.43 19.21 -0.99
C VAL A 67 1.65 18.48 -0.40
N GLY A 68 1.80 18.54 0.92
CA GLY A 68 2.94 17.99 1.65
C GLY A 68 4.18 18.90 1.67
N VAL A 69 4.16 20.01 0.92
CA VAL A 69 5.21 21.04 0.93
C VAL A 69 4.62 22.35 1.45
N ASP A 70 3.82 23.03 0.63
CA ASP A 70 3.19 24.31 1.00
C ASP A 70 1.96 24.10 1.89
N LEU A 71 1.26 22.99 1.67
CA LEU A 71 0.00 22.65 2.35
C LEU A 71 0.13 21.37 3.17
N PRO A 72 -0.59 21.23 4.30
CA PRO A 72 -0.69 19.95 4.99
C PRO A 72 -1.39 18.93 4.08
N TRP A 73 -1.05 17.65 4.23
CA TRP A 73 -1.56 16.61 3.35
C TRP A 73 -1.86 15.32 4.09
N VAL A 74 -2.87 14.58 3.63
CA VAL A 74 -3.28 13.29 4.20
C VAL A 74 -2.29 12.16 3.92
N TYR A 75 -1.39 12.35 2.95
CA TYR A 75 -0.35 11.39 2.58
C TYR A 75 1.04 11.91 2.96
N PRO A 76 1.99 11.01 3.29
CA PRO A 76 3.38 11.38 3.37
C PRO A 76 3.95 11.71 1.98
N ILE A 77 5.04 12.49 1.94
CA ILE A 77 5.48 13.22 0.74
C ILE A 77 5.77 12.35 -0.49
N LEU A 78 6.21 11.09 -0.33
CA LEU A 78 6.50 10.23 -1.49
C LEU A 78 5.25 9.77 -2.23
N ALA A 79 4.04 9.95 -1.66
CA ALA A 79 2.80 9.73 -2.39
C ALA A 79 2.66 10.63 -3.61
N ALA A 80 3.33 11.79 -3.64
CA ALA A 80 3.34 12.67 -4.80
C ALA A 80 4.05 12.04 -6.00
N VAL A 81 5.02 11.14 -5.80
CA VAL A 81 5.83 10.55 -6.88
C VAL A 81 4.98 9.84 -7.95
N PRO A 82 4.15 8.83 -7.63
CA PRO A 82 3.29 8.18 -8.64
C PRO A 82 2.27 9.13 -9.27
N MET A 83 1.81 10.15 -8.53
CA MET A 83 0.88 11.16 -9.04
C MET A 83 1.55 12.09 -10.05
N LEU A 84 2.77 12.55 -9.76
CA LEU A 84 3.59 13.36 -10.66
C LEU A 84 4.00 12.58 -11.92
N ILE A 85 4.32 11.29 -11.80
CA ILE A 85 4.55 10.42 -12.98
C ILE A 85 3.30 10.38 -13.86
N SER A 86 2.12 10.28 -13.25
CA SER A 86 0.85 10.26 -13.98
C SER A 86 0.59 11.57 -14.74
N LEU A 87 1.10 12.69 -14.22
CA LEU A 87 1.01 14.01 -14.85
C LEU A 87 1.80 14.14 -16.16
N LEU A 88 2.72 13.21 -16.45
CA LEU A 88 3.40 13.15 -17.76
C LEU A 88 2.42 12.92 -18.93
N GLY A 89 1.26 12.30 -18.65
CA GLY A 89 0.16 12.19 -19.61
C GLY A 89 -0.70 13.46 -19.73
N GLY A 90 -0.30 14.54 -19.06
CA GLY A 90 -1.15 15.69 -18.82
C GLY A 90 -2.39 15.34 -18.00
N THR A 91 -3.34 16.27 -18.00
CA THR A 91 -4.57 16.16 -17.19
C THR A 91 -5.57 15.18 -17.82
N VAL A 92 -5.53 15.06 -19.15
CA VAL A 92 -6.41 14.20 -19.96
C VAL A 92 -6.06 12.73 -19.78
N PHE A 93 -4.78 12.35 -19.91
CA PHE A 93 -4.35 10.95 -19.81
C PHE A 93 -3.82 10.57 -18.42
N PHE A 94 -4.04 11.41 -17.39
CA PHE A 94 -3.56 11.19 -16.03
C PHE A 94 -3.93 9.79 -15.50
N GLY A 95 -5.20 9.40 -15.62
CA GLY A 95 -5.68 8.08 -15.20
C GLY A 95 -5.07 6.93 -16.02
N THR A 96 -4.84 7.13 -17.32
CA THR A 96 -4.23 6.12 -18.19
C THR A 96 -2.76 5.87 -17.82
N VAL A 97 -1.99 6.93 -17.58
CA VAL A 97 -0.59 6.80 -17.14
C VAL A 97 -0.51 6.19 -15.75
N TRP A 98 -1.43 6.54 -14.85
CA TRP A 98 -1.55 5.88 -13.55
C TRP A 98 -1.77 4.36 -13.70
N LEU A 99 -2.77 3.94 -14.49
CA LEU A 99 -3.07 2.52 -14.70
C LEU A 99 -1.88 1.77 -15.31
N ALA A 100 -1.15 2.40 -16.24
CA ALA A 100 0.07 1.84 -16.80
C ALA A 100 1.17 1.68 -15.73
N LEU A 101 1.38 2.69 -14.89
CA LEU A 101 2.33 2.65 -13.78
C LEU A 101 2.00 1.49 -12.82
N ILE A 102 0.75 1.37 -12.38
CA ILE A 102 0.33 0.28 -11.48
C ILE A 102 0.53 -1.09 -12.14
N THR A 103 0.17 -1.22 -13.42
CA THR A 103 0.38 -2.46 -14.18
C THR A 103 1.87 -2.86 -14.21
N LEU A 104 2.79 -1.90 -14.34
CA LEU A 104 4.23 -2.18 -14.31
C LEU A 104 4.71 -2.61 -12.92
N LEU A 105 4.20 -1.97 -11.85
CA LEU A 105 4.51 -2.36 -10.47
C LEU A 105 4.00 -3.77 -10.15
N ASP A 106 2.77 -4.08 -10.55
CA ASP A 106 2.17 -5.40 -10.40
C ASP A 106 2.87 -6.45 -11.24
N ALA A 107 3.33 -6.11 -12.46
CA ALA A 107 4.13 -7.00 -13.28
C ALA A 107 5.46 -7.35 -12.60
N ALA A 108 6.12 -6.38 -11.97
CA ALA A 108 7.35 -6.62 -11.21
C ALA A 108 7.10 -7.52 -9.99
N ALA A 109 6.02 -7.27 -9.22
CA ALA A 109 5.63 -8.11 -8.11
C ALA A 109 5.28 -9.54 -8.57
N PHE A 110 4.51 -9.67 -9.65
CA PHE A 110 4.14 -10.95 -10.24
C PHE A 110 5.37 -11.73 -10.72
N ALA A 111 6.32 -11.08 -11.40
CA ALA A 111 7.58 -11.69 -11.81
C ALA A 111 8.38 -12.22 -10.61
N LEU A 112 8.36 -11.51 -9.49
CA LEU A 112 8.99 -11.96 -8.26
C LEU A 112 8.30 -13.20 -7.69
N LEU A 113 6.96 -13.21 -7.64
CA LEU A 113 6.19 -14.35 -7.17
C LEU A 113 6.41 -15.61 -8.02
N LEU A 114 6.54 -15.47 -9.34
CA LEU A 114 6.86 -16.59 -10.25
C LEU A 114 8.23 -17.23 -9.94
N ARG A 115 9.15 -16.49 -9.32
CA ARG A 115 10.48 -17.00 -8.92
C ARG A 115 10.46 -17.72 -7.58
N ILE A 116 9.40 -17.57 -6.76
CA ILE A 116 9.29 -18.20 -5.45
C ILE A 116 8.88 -19.68 -5.63
N ARG A 117 9.87 -20.54 -5.91
CA ARG A 117 9.68 -21.99 -6.14
C ARG A 117 9.86 -22.86 -4.90
N ARG A 118 9.40 -22.42 -3.72
CA ARG A 118 9.50 -23.19 -2.46
C ARG A 118 8.51 -24.36 -2.40
N GLY A 119 8.49 -25.24 -3.41
CA GLY A 119 7.58 -26.38 -3.52
C GLY A 119 6.11 -26.04 -3.81
N ARG A 120 5.72 -24.75 -3.80
CA ARG A 120 4.34 -24.29 -4.00
C ARG A 120 3.97 -23.99 -5.47
N GLY A 121 4.85 -24.32 -6.42
CA GLY A 121 4.61 -24.10 -7.84
C GLY A 121 4.21 -22.65 -8.18
N LEU A 122 3.11 -22.49 -8.91
CA LEU A 122 2.53 -21.19 -9.29
C LEU A 122 1.53 -20.63 -8.27
N ALA A 123 1.29 -21.31 -7.15
CA ALA A 123 0.23 -20.93 -6.21
C ALA A 123 0.32 -19.48 -5.69
N PRO A 124 1.51 -18.95 -5.33
CA PRO A 124 1.61 -17.54 -4.90
C PRO A 124 1.20 -16.55 -5.99
N ALA A 125 1.62 -16.81 -7.23
CA ALA A 125 1.31 -15.96 -8.39
C ALA A 125 -0.18 -16.07 -8.77
N ALA A 126 -0.75 -17.27 -8.71
CA ALA A 126 -2.18 -17.48 -8.95
C ALA A 126 -3.05 -16.82 -7.87
N TRP A 127 -2.65 -16.91 -6.60
CA TRP A 127 -3.33 -16.22 -5.50
C TRP A 127 -3.29 -14.71 -5.69
N TRP A 128 -2.15 -14.15 -6.08
CA TRP A 128 -2.01 -12.72 -6.36
C TRP A 128 -3.01 -12.24 -7.42
N LEU A 129 -3.08 -12.92 -8.58
CA LEU A 129 -4.03 -12.57 -9.63
C LEU A 129 -5.48 -12.74 -9.16
N GLY A 130 -5.79 -13.85 -8.47
CA GLY A 130 -7.12 -14.07 -7.93
C GLY A 130 -7.53 -13.01 -6.90
N PHE A 131 -6.57 -12.54 -6.09
CA PHE A 131 -6.78 -11.48 -5.10
C PHE A 131 -7.05 -10.13 -5.77
N LEU A 132 -6.28 -9.77 -6.81
CA LEU A 132 -6.56 -8.55 -7.60
C LEU A 132 -7.94 -8.62 -8.24
N VAL A 133 -8.31 -9.76 -8.82
CA VAL A 133 -9.64 -9.97 -9.41
C VAL A 133 -10.75 -9.85 -8.37
N ALA A 134 -10.56 -10.43 -7.18
CA ALA A 134 -11.54 -10.37 -6.10
C ALA A 134 -11.71 -8.96 -5.53
N LEU A 135 -10.65 -8.15 -5.48
CA LEU A 135 -10.74 -6.73 -5.14
C LEU A 135 -11.47 -5.93 -6.22
N GLY A 136 -11.38 -6.35 -7.49
CA GLY A 136 -11.94 -5.63 -8.62
C GLY A 136 -11.18 -4.34 -8.91
N PRO A 137 -11.80 -3.34 -9.59
CA PRO A 137 -11.09 -2.20 -10.14
C PRO A 137 -10.38 -1.32 -9.10
N ILE A 138 -10.81 -1.38 -7.84
CA ILE A 138 -10.17 -0.65 -6.73
C ILE A 138 -8.72 -1.09 -6.49
N SER A 139 -8.35 -2.30 -6.94
CA SER A 139 -6.97 -2.79 -6.87
C SER A 139 -5.99 -1.94 -7.66
N LEU A 140 -6.47 -1.18 -8.65
CA LEU A 140 -5.66 -0.27 -9.47
C LEU A 140 -5.93 1.22 -9.18
N GLY A 141 -7.12 1.55 -8.67
CA GLY A 141 -7.58 2.94 -8.50
C GLY A 141 -7.18 3.64 -7.20
N ARG A 142 -6.31 3.05 -6.39
CA ARG A 142 -5.92 3.60 -5.07
C ARG A 142 -4.41 3.73 -4.93
N ILE A 143 -3.97 4.70 -4.11
CA ILE A 143 -2.55 4.85 -3.75
C ILE A 143 -1.95 3.57 -3.13
N ASP A 144 -2.77 2.76 -2.47
CA ASP A 144 -2.35 1.47 -1.90
C ASP A 144 -1.78 0.53 -2.98
N ALA A 145 -2.27 0.63 -4.22
CA ALA A 145 -1.78 -0.14 -5.37
C ALA A 145 -0.30 0.11 -5.68
N VAL A 146 0.27 1.24 -5.26
CA VAL A 146 1.72 1.51 -5.35
C VAL A 146 2.46 0.79 -4.23
N THR A 147 1.92 0.81 -3.02
CA THR A 147 2.61 0.31 -1.82
C THR A 147 2.58 -1.20 -1.67
N VAL A 148 1.53 -1.89 -2.13
CA VAL A 148 1.42 -3.35 -2.00
C VAL A 148 2.53 -4.08 -2.76
N PRO A 149 2.86 -3.75 -4.04
CA PRO A 149 4.01 -4.33 -4.75
C PRO A 149 5.34 -4.09 -4.04
N LEU A 150 5.57 -2.89 -3.49
CA LEU A 150 6.78 -2.56 -2.73
C LEU A 150 6.88 -3.38 -1.45
N ALA A 151 5.77 -3.49 -0.71
CA ALA A 151 5.68 -4.29 0.50
C ALA A 151 5.92 -5.78 0.23
N LEU A 152 5.31 -6.32 -0.83
CA LEU A 152 5.53 -7.69 -1.28
C LEU A 152 6.99 -7.93 -1.62
N ALA A 153 7.60 -7.06 -2.42
CA ALA A 153 9.01 -7.17 -2.78
C ALA A 153 9.92 -7.11 -1.55
N GLY A 154 9.64 -6.19 -0.63
CA GLY A 154 10.36 -6.06 0.63
C GLY A 154 10.28 -7.32 1.48
N LEU A 155 9.08 -7.89 1.66
CA LEU A 155 8.90 -9.13 2.43
C LEU A 155 9.59 -10.33 1.81
N VAL A 156 9.55 -10.46 0.48
CA VAL A 156 10.18 -11.57 -0.24
C VAL A 156 11.71 -11.55 -0.07
N VAL A 157 12.32 -10.37 -0.12
CA VAL A 157 13.79 -10.21 -0.02
C VAL A 157 14.28 -10.02 1.41
N LEU A 158 13.39 -9.88 2.40
CA LEU A 158 13.76 -9.59 3.80
C LEU A 158 14.77 -10.58 4.40
N ALA A 159 14.65 -11.86 4.06
CA ALA A 159 15.53 -12.89 4.58
C ALA A 159 16.96 -12.84 4.00
N THR A 160 17.12 -12.37 2.76
CA THR A 160 18.37 -12.44 2.00
C THR A 160 19.03 -11.08 1.78
N ARG A 161 18.25 -10.00 1.74
CA ARG A 161 18.69 -8.62 1.49
C ARG A 161 18.00 -7.65 2.44
N PRO A 162 18.34 -7.67 3.75
CA PRO A 162 17.65 -6.89 4.77
C PRO A 162 17.68 -5.37 4.52
N ALA A 163 18.76 -4.83 3.96
CA ALA A 163 18.85 -3.42 3.59
C ALA A 163 17.82 -3.05 2.50
N LEU A 164 17.80 -3.80 1.39
CA LEU A 164 16.84 -3.55 0.31
C LEU A 164 15.39 -3.72 0.79
N ALA A 165 15.11 -4.74 1.59
CA ALA A 165 13.80 -4.95 2.17
C ALA A 165 13.37 -3.78 3.06
N SER A 166 14.28 -3.31 3.92
CA SER A 166 14.03 -2.13 4.76
C SER A 166 13.77 -0.89 3.91
N ALA A 167 14.59 -0.63 2.89
CA ALA A 167 14.41 0.54 2.03
C ALA A 167 13.05 0.51 1.31
N LEU A 168 12.66 -0.63 0.75
CA LEU A 168 11.36 -0.78 0.08
C LEU A 168 10.18 -0.56 1.03
N LEU A 169 10.24 -1.14 2.24
CA LEU A 169 9.19 -0.97 3.25
C LEU A 169 9.13 0.47 3.78
N THR A 170 10.28 1.11 3.99
CA THR A 170 10.34 2.52 4.44
C THR A 170 9.86 3.47 3.34
N VAL A 171 10.25 3.27 2.08
CA VAL A 171 9.70 4.04 0.94
C VAL A 171 8.20 3.84 0.84
N GLY A 172 7.72 2.59 0.94
CA GLY A 172 6.29 2.29 0.99
C GLY A 172 5.58 3.03 2.12
N ALA A 173 6.17 3.06 3.32
CA ALA A 173 5.65 3.80 4.48
C ALA A 173 5.55 5.32 4.26
N TRP A 174 6.48 5.88 3.49
CA TRP A 174 6.48 7.29 3.09
C TRP A 174 5.57 7.59 1.87
N VAL A 175 5.00 6.56 1.24
CA VAL A 175 3.88 6.70 0.29
C VAL A 175 2.54 6.55 1.02
N LYS A 176 2.42 5.55 1.90
CA LYS A 176 1.24 5.29 2.73
C LYS A 176 1.72 4.60 4.00
N VAL A 177 1.22 4.96 5.17
CA VAL A 177 1.85 4.58 6.46
C VAL A 177 1.82 3.06 6.77
N TRP A 178 0.90 2.28 6.20
CA TRP A 178 0.67 0.88 6.62
C TRP A 178 1.90 -0.07 6.52
N PRO A 179 2.83 0.03 5.54
CA PRO A 179 4.04 -0.79 5.50
C PRO A 179 4.99 -0.56 6.68
N ALA A 180 4.83 0.52 7.47
CA ALA A 180 5.57 0.73 8.71
C ALA A 180 5.34 -0.41 9.71
N ALA A 181 4.16 -1.02 9.73
CA ALA A 181 3.87 -2.18 10.57
C ALA A 181 4.67 -3.43 10.14
N LEU A 182 4.86 -3.62 8.83
CA LEU A 182 5.70 -4.70 8.29
C LEU A 182 7.17 -4.46 8.62
N LEU A 183 7.63 -3.21 8.54
CA LEU A 183 8.97 -2.82 8.94
C LEU A 183 9.20 -3.06 10.45
N LEU A 184 8.25 -2.70 11.31
CA LEU A 184 8.31 -3.00 12.74
C LEU A 184 8.40 -4.52 12.98
N THR A 185 7.59 -5.29 12.25
CA THR A 185 7.64 -6.76 12.30
C THR A 185 9.01 -7.29 11.87
N ALA A 186 9.63 -6.70 10.83
CA ALA A 186 10.99 -7.04 10.42
C ALA A 186 12.01 -6.72 11.52
N VAL A 187 11.90 -5.57 12.21
CA VAL A 187 12.79 -5.23 13.32
C VAL A 187 12.65 -6.23 14.48
N ILE A 188 11.42 -6.65 14.81
CA ILE A 188 11.15 -7.63 15.89
C ILE A 188 11.65 -9.02 15.50
N ALA A 189 11.43 -9.45 14.26
CA ALA A 189 11.73 -10.82 13.82
C ALA A 189 13.22 -11.07 13.56
N ARG A 190 14.01 -10.02 13.27
CA ARG A 190 15.44 -10.13 12.96
C ARG A 190 16.30 -9.93 14.21
N ARG A 191 17.51 -10.50 14.19
CA ARG A 191 18.47 -10.41 15.31
C ARG A 191 19.86 -10.01 14.80
N GLY A 192 20.71 -9.54 15.72
CA GLY A 192 22.11 -9.19 15.44
C GLY A 192 22.26 -8.16 14.32
N LEU A 193 23.26 -8.37 13.47
CA LEU A 193 23.60 -7.48 12.34
C LEU A 193 22.40 -7.22 11.43
N ALA A 194 21.59 -8.24 11.12
CA ALA A 194 20.44 -8.06 10.22
C ALA A 194 19.38 -7.10 10.79
N ARG A 195 19.17 -7.11 12.12
CA ARG A 195 18.28 -6.13 12.79
C ARG A 195 18.89 -4.73 12.71
N GLY A 196 20.18 -4.61 13.00
CA GLY A 196 20.92 -3.35 12.87
C GLY A 196 20.83 -2.77 11.46
N THR A 197 20.99 -3.59 10.42
CA THR A 197 20.83 -3.18 9.02
C THR A 197 19.42 -2.66 8.73
N VAL A 198 18.37 -3.36 9.15
CA VAL A 198 16.99 -2.89 8.96
C VAL A 198 16.77 -1.53 9.63
N VAL A 199 17.20 -1.37 10.89
CA VAL A 199 17.06 -0.10 11.60
C VAL A 199 17.85 1.02 10.92
N ALA A 200 19.13 0.79 10.63
CA ALA A 200 20.01 1.78 10.02
C ALA A 200 19.53 2.19 8.62
N THR A 201 19.12 1.24 7.78
CA THR A 201 18.58 1.55 6.45
C THR A 201 17.26 2.32 6.57
N SER A 202 16.34 1.93 7.45
CA SER A 202 15.09 2.68 7.64
C SER A 202 15.33 4.13 8.09
N LEU A 203 16.24 4.33 9.06
CA LEU A 203 16.59 5.67 9.53
C LEU A 203 17.25 6.49 8.43
N GLY A 204 18.19 5.89 7.68
CA GLY A 204 18.84 6.55 6.55
C GLY A 204 17.87 6.93 5.43
N THR A 205 17.00 6.01 5.01
CA THR A 205 15.96 6.29 4.01
C THR A 205 15.00 7.38 4.50
N THR A 206 14.58 7.32 5.75
CA THR A 206 13.71 8.36 6.34
C THR A 206 14.40 9.71 6.38
N ALA A 207 15.68 9.76 6.77
CA ALA A 207 16.45 11.00 6.80
C ALA A 207 16.58 11.62 5.40
N VAL A 208 16.80 10.81 4.36
CA VAL A 208 16.84 11.29 2.96
C VAL A 208 15.49 11.88 2.54
N VAL A 209 14.38 11.20 2.84
CA VAL A 209 13.04 11.69 2.49
C VAL A 209 12.71 12.99 3.21
N VAL A 210 12.96 13.05 4.53
CA VAL A 210 12.70 14.23 5.34
C VAL A 210 13.60 15.39 4.90
N ALA A 211 14.90 15.16 4.70
CA ALA A 211 15.82 16.20 4.25
C ALA A 211 15.43 16.73 2.86
N GLY A 212 15.05 15.86 1.93
CA GLY A 212 14.54 16.26 0.61
C GLY A 212 13.26 17.10 0.73
N SER A 213 12.30 16.67 1.55
CA SER A 213 11.07 17.44 1.82
C SER A 213 11.37 18.81 2.42
N LEU A 214 12.28 18.89 3.39
CA LEU A 214 12.66 20.16 4.02
C LEU A 214 13.40 21.08 3.05
N ALA A 215 14.26 20.53 2.18
CA ALA A 215 14.93 21.29 1.13
C ALA A 215 13.96 21.87 0.10
N LEU A 216 12.79 21.23 -0.10
CA LEU A 216 11.69 21.76 -0.90
C LEU A 216 10.85 22.81 -0.16
N GLY A 217 11.15 23.13 1.11
CA GLY A 217 10.45 24.15 1.88
C GLY A 217 9.26 23.65 2.71
N SER A 218 9.10 22.33 2.88
CA SER A 218 7.90 21.77 3.55
C SER A 218 7.69 22.20 5.01
N GLY A 219 8.75 22.59 5.72
CA GLY A 219 8.66 22.92 7.14
C GLY A 219 7.98 21.82 7.96
N ALA A 220 6.93 22.18 8.70
CA ALA A 220 6.15 21.23 9.50
C ALA A 220 5.27 20.28 8.64
N ASN A 221 4.99 20.62 7.38
CA ASN A 221 4.12 19.81 6.51
C ASN A 221 4.72 18.45 6.16
N VAL A 222 6.03 18.24 6.35
CA VAL A 222 6.65 16.91 6.23
C VAL A 222 6.01 15.86 7.16
N LEU A 223 5.43 16.30 8.28
CA LEU A 223 4.66 15.47 9.22
C LEU A 223 3.15 15.79 9.19
N GLY A 224 2.68 16.57 8.21
CA GLY A 224 1.30 17.02 8.11
C GLY A 224 0.29 15.86 8.12
N PHE A 225 0.67 14.73 7.49
CA PHE A 225 -0.16 13.52 7.44
C PHE A 225 -0.50 12.92 8.81
N VAL A 226 0.32 13.17 9.84
CA VAL A 226 0.04 12.78 11.21
C VAL A 226 -1.07 13.64 11.80
N GLY A 227 -0.97 14.97 11.62
CA GLY A 227 -1.99 15.92 12.07
C GLY A 227 -3.33 15.72 11.37
N GLN A 228 -3.30 15.39 10.08
CA GLN A 228 -4.49 15.11 9.25
C GLN A 228 -5.25 13.82 9.65
N GLN A 229 -4.76 13.06 10.65
CA GLN A 229 -5.53 11.97 11.26
C GLN A 229 -6.46 12.46 12.38
N THR A 230 -6.25 13.67 12.91
CA THR A 230 -7.07 14.23 13.98
C THR A 230 -8.35 14.86 13.42
N GLY A 231 -9.40 14.97 14.25
CA GLY A 231 -10.66 15.60 13.86
C GLY A 231 -11.51 14.81 12.84
N ARG A 232 -11.14 13.58 12.50
CA ARG A 232 -11.95 12.73 11.61
C ARG A 232 -13.18 12.21 12.35
N GLY A 233 -14.36 12.41 11.76
CA GLY A 233 -15.60 11.83 12.27
C GLY A 233 -15.74 10.34 11.96
N LEU A 234 -16.86 9.77 12.41
CA LEU A 234 -17.18 8.36 12.22
C LEU A 234 -17.63 8.10 10.78
N GLN A 235 -16.80 7.44 9.98
CA GLN A 235 -17.12 7.09 8.59
C GLN A 235 -18.19 5.99 8.51
N VAL A 236 -19.04 6.03 7.48
CA VAL A 236 -20.12 5.06 7.24
C VAL A 236 -19.60 3.63 7.07
N GLU A 237 -18.40 3.46 6.53
CA GLU A 237 -17.76 2.15 6.35
C GLU A 237 -17.19 1.57 7.66
N SER A 238 -17.16 2.35 8.75
CA SER A 238 -16.68 1.88 10.05
C SER A 238 -17.65 0.88 10.66
N THR A 239 -17.12 -0.23 11.18
CA THR A 239 -17.92 -1.18 11.98
C THR A 239 -18.56 -0.51 13.20
N ALA A 240 -17.92 0.53 13.75
CA ALA A 240 -18.45 1.30 14.87
C ALA A 240 -19.61 2.23 14.49
N ALA A 241 -19.85 2.46 13.18
CA ALA A 241 -21.01 3.22 12.69
C ALA A 241 -22.29 2.38 12.60
N LEU A 242 -22.20 1.06 12.77
CA LEU A 242 -23.29 0.13 12.52
C LEU A 242 -24.55 0.47 13.31
N TYR A 243 -24.40 0.82 14.59
CA TYR A 243 -25.53 1.21 15.43
C TYR A 243 -26.27 2.41 14.83
N GLN A 244 -25.55 3.46 14.47
CA GLN A 244 -26.11 4.70 13.96
C GLN A 244 -26.75 4.52 12.59
N LEU A 245 -26.15 3.72 11.72
CA LEU A 245 -26.75 3.36 10.42
C LEU A 245 -28.09 2.65 10.60
N TRP A 246 -28.22 1.74 11.57
CA TRP A 246 -29.50 1.12 11.89
C TRP A 246 -30.51 2.08 12.50
N ARG A 247 -30.08 3.11 13.23
CA ARG A 247 -30.97 4.19 13.68
C ARG A 247 -31.54 4.98 12.50
N ILE A 248 -30.70 5.29 11.50
CA ILE A 248 -31.13 5.96 10.26
C ILE A 248 -32.17 5.10 9.53
N VAL A 249 -31.88 3.80 9.33
CA VAL A 249 -32.82 2.86 8.68
C VAL A 249 -34.13 2.75 9.48
N GLY A 250 -34.06 2.81 10.81
CA GLY A 250 -35.22 2.83 11.70
C GLY A 250 -35.99 4.15 11.75
N GLY A 251 -35.62 5.15 10.95
CA GLY A 251 -36.32 6.45 10.87
C GLY A 251 -35.97 7.45 11.98
N ASP A 252 -34.88 7.25 12.73
CA ASP A 252 -34.44 8.21 13.74
C ASP A 252 -33.73 9.40 13.08
N GLU A 253 -34.45 10.51 12.91
CA GLU A 253 -33.97 11.74 12.25
C GLU A 253 -32.80 12.43 12.95
N ARG A 254 -32.47 12.02 14.19
CA ARG A 254 -31.30 12.56 14.91
C ARG A 254 -29.97 12.04 14.35
N TYR A 255 -30.02 10.98 13.54
CA TYR A 255 -28.86 10.43 12.85
C TYR A 255 -28.94 10.70 11.35
N ARG A 256 -27.80 11.03 10.73
CA ARG A 256 -27.72 11.24 9.28
C ARG A 256 -26.35 10.89 8.73
N VAL A 257 -26.30 10.52 7.45
CA VAL A 257 -25.06 10.48 6.68
C VAL A 257 -24.86 11.84 6.01
N TYR A 258 -23.65 12.35 6.00
CA TYR A 258 -23.26 13.56 5.29
C TYR A 258 -21.90 13.37 4.61
N ASP A 259 -21.63 14.19 3.60
CA ASP A 259 -20.34 14.22 2.93
C ASP A 259 -19.45 15.29 3.58
N ASP A 260 -18.31 14.86 4.12
CA ASP A 260 -17.27 15.74 4.63
C ASP A 260 -16.31 16.09 3.49
N LEU A 261 -16.47 17.30 2.95
CA LEU A 261 -15.67 17.79 1.83
C LEU A 261 -14.23 18.16 2.21
N GLY A 262 -13.94 18.32 3.51
CA GLY A 262 -12.60 18.65 3.99
C GLY A 262 -11.65 17.46 3.90
N ILE A 263 -12.16 16.26 4.17
CA ILE A 263 -11.38 15.01 4.06
C ILE A 263 -11.93 14.02 3.03
N ILE A 264 -12.95 14.42 2.27
CA ILE A 264 -13.59 13.70 1.17
C ILE A 264 -14.05 12.31 1.63
N THR A 265 -14.94 12.29 2.62
CA THR A 265 -15.50 11.05 3.17
C THR A 265 -16.94 11.17 3.58
N PHE A 266 -17.70 10.09 3.43
CA PHE A 266 -19.01 9.96 4.03
C PHE A 266 -18.88 9.69 5.54
N GLN A 267 -19.52 10.53 6.33
CA GLN A 267 -19.53 10.42 7.79
C GLN A 267 -20.95 10.34 8.33
N VAL A 268 -21.06 9.81 9.53
CA VAL A 268 -22.30 9.77 10.29
C VAL A 268 -22.29 10.90 11.30
N ALA A 269 -23.42 11.57 11.48
CA ALA A 269 -23.67 12.52 12.56
C ALA A 269 -24.83 12.04 13.43
N GLY A 270 -24.81 12.40 14.71
CA GLY A 270 -25.92 12.17 15.63
C GLY A 270 -25.47 12.02 17.09
N PRO A 271 -26.42 11.79 18.02
CA PRO A 271 -26.12 11.69 19.44
C PRO A 271 -25.05 10.62 19.74
N GLY A 272 -23.98 11.04 20.44
CA GLY A 272 -22.89 10.17 20.88
C GLY A 272 -21.88 9.76 19.81
N VAL A 273 -22.05 10.19 18.55
CA VAL A 273 -21.13 9.82 17.45
C VAL A 273 -19.72 10.33 17.69
N ASP A 274 -19.57 11.60 18.10
CA ASP A 274 -18.26 12.19 18.32
C ASP A 274 -17.50 11.51 19.46
N ALA A 275 -18.22 11.07 20.51
CA ALA A 275 -17.63 10.30 21.60
C ALA A 275 -17.14 8.93 21.13
N VAL A 276 -17.91 8.24 20.27
CA VAL A 276 -17.48 6.99 19.64
C VAL A 276 -16.25 7.22 18.77
N ALA A 277 -16.28 8.22 17.88
CA ALA A 277 -15.16 8.56 17.01
C ALA A 277 -13.88 8.88 17.82
N ALA A 278 -14.00 9.70 18.87
CA ALA A 278 -12.89 10.05 19.75
C ALA A 278 -12.30 8.85 20.50
N ALA A 279 -13.14 7.88 20.89
CA ALA A 279 -12.68 6.67 21.59
C ALA A 279 -11.94 5.67 20.67
N LEU A 280 -12.23 5.67 19.35
CA LEU A 280 -11.61 4.71 18.43
C LEU A 280 -10.09 4.87 18.31
N THR A 281 -9.57 6.10 18.36
CA THR A 281 -8.13 6.37 18.30
C THR A 281 -7.35 5.73 19.47
N PRO A 282 -7.66 5.99 20.75
CA PRO A 282 -6.97 5.33 21.86
C PRO A 282 -7.22 3.83 21.89
N ILE A 283 -8.41 3.34 21.50
CA ILE A 283 -8.67 1.90 21.37
C ILE A 283 -7.74 1.27 20.33
N MET A 284 -7.60 1.88 19.14
CA MET A 284 -6.69 1.43 18.10
C MET A 284 -5.25 1.35 18.62
N VAL A 285 -4.78 2.38 19.33
CA VAL A 285 -3.44 2.37 19.95
C VAL A 285 -3.30 1.21 20.92
N GLY A 286 -4.29 0.99 21.81
CA GLY A 286 -4.30 -0.14 22.73
C GLY A 286 -4.25 -1.50 22.03
N VAL A 287 -5.04 -1.68 20.97
CA VAL A 287 -5.05 -2.92 20.17
C VAL A 287 -3.69 -3.14 19.50
N VAL A 288 -3.11 -2.12 18.87
CA VAL A 288 -1.78 -2.21 18.23
C VAL A 288 -0.71 -2.58 19.26
N LEU A 289 -0.73 -1.99 20.45
CA LEU A 289 0.18 -2.34 21.54
C LEU A 289 0.02 -3.79 21.96
N VAL A 290 -1.20 -4.26 22.21
CA VAL A 290 -1.48 -5.66 22.59
C VAL A 290 -0.99 -6.62 21.52
N VAL A 291 -1.32 -6.38 20.24
CA VAL A 291 -0.88 -7.23 19.12
C VAL A 291 0.65 -7.26 19.02
N THR A 292 1.31 -6.11 19.18
CA THR A 292 2.78 -6.01 19.16
C THR A 292 3.41 -6.81 20.30
N LEU A 293 2.89 -6.68 21.52
CA LEU A 293 3.36 -7.42 22.69
C LEU A 293 3.15 -8.93 22.54
N LEU A 294 2.01 -9.35 21.98
CA LEU A 294 1.76 -10.75 21.65
C LEU A 294 2.74 -11.28 20.60
N GLY A 295 3.04 -10.49 19.56
CA GLY A 295 4.04 -10.80 18.55
C GLY A 295 5.44 -10.98 19.13
N ILE A 296 5.87 -10.06 20.01
CA ILE A 296 7.14 -10.14 20.75
C ILE A 296 7.18 -11.40 21.61
N ARG A 297 6.12 -11.67 22.39
CA ARG A 297 6.01 -12.86 23.24
C ARG A 297 6.08 -14.16 22.42
N ALA A 298 5.40 -14.23 21.29
CA ALA A 298 5.45 -15.38 20.39
C ALA A 298 6.85 -15.61 19.81
N HIS A 299 7.53 -14.53 19.41
CA HIS A 299 8.90 -14.59 18.91
C HIS A 299 9.90 -15.11 19.98
N HIS A 300 9.77 -14.65 21.24
CA HIS A 300 10.61 -15.12 22.33
C HIS A 300 10.34 -16.59 22.70
N ARG A 301 9.11 -17.06 22.54
CA ARG A 301 8.73 -18.47 22.78
C ARG A 301 9.17 -19.44 21.68
N GLY A 302 9.91 -18.96 20.67
CA GLY A 302 10.42 -19.81 19.60
C GLY A 302 9.31 -20.37 18.70
N ALA A 303 8.19 -19.65 18.56
CA ALA A 303 7.13 -20.00 17.62
C ALA A 303 7.74 -20.08 16.21
N SER A 304 8.09 -21.31 15.82
CA SER A 304 8.63 -21.62 14.52
C SER A 304 7.46 -21.69 13.55
N PRO A 305 7.50 -21.00 12.39
CA PRO A 305 6.53 -21.27 11.34
C PRO A 305 6.58 -22.78 11.06
N ARG A 306 5.46 -23.49 11.26
CA ARG A 306 5.37 -24.90 10.86
C ARG A 306 5.70 -24.92 9.36
N ARG A 307 6.75 -25.67 9.00
CA ARG A 307 7.23 -25.82 7.63
C ARG A 307 6.21 -26.56 6.78
#